data_AF-A0A7V9PFV3-F1
#
_entry.id   AF-A0A7V9PFV3-F1
#
_cell.length_a   1.000
_cell.length_b   1.000
_cell.length_c   1.000
_cell.angle_alpha   90.00
_cell.angle_beta   90.00
_cell.angle_gamma   90.00
#
_symmetry.space_group_name_H-M   'P 1'
#
loop_
_entity.id
_entity.type
_entity.pdbx_description
1 polymer ?
#
loop_
_entity_poly.entity_id
_entity_poly.type
_entity_poly.pdbx_seq_one_letter_code
_entity_poly.pdbx_strand_id
1 'polypeptide(L)'
;MRAAGTDVQWVLNAAGSSYTSGGFEAAWPGDDAVDIVSLDLFQNEAFASTTDFSAAGGALQWLEAVGAARGKLIAVDETSVSFRVRNARQVGGQDNDLWFRSLRAWSDRVVDDGQLHHVLAFEADPSPTDLFAPVFPRHPAVSTFPEARQDLIDSFGGPRPPEP
;
A
#
# COMPACT_ATOMS: atom_id res chain seq x y z
N MET A 1 -18.49 11.80 17.13
CA MET A 1 -18.75 11.32 15.76
C MET A 1 -19.99 10.45 15.71
N ARG A 2 -19.99 9.22 16.26
CA ARG A 2 -21.19 8.36 16.22
C ARG A 2 -22.43 8.95 16.93
N ALA A 3 -22.25 9.54 18.10
CA ALA A 3 -23.33 10.28 18.78
C ALA A 3 -23.86 11.49 17.98
N ALA A 4 -23.08 11.98 17.00
CA ALA A 4 -23.47 13.05 16.10
C ALA A 4 -24.09 12.53 14.78
N GLY A 5 -24.29 11.21 14.63
CA GLY A 5 -24.94 10.61 13.46
C GLY A 5 -24.12 10.63 12.17
N THR A 6 -22.79 10.79 12.25
CA THR A 6 -21.91 10.81 11.08
C THR A 6 -21.75 9.42 10.46
N ASP A 7 -21.58 9.36 9.14
CA ASP A 7 -21.27 8.17 8.33
C ASP A 7 -19.75 7.92 8.17
N VAL A 8 -18.93 8.66 8.90
CA VAL A 8 -17.46 8.53 8.88
C VAL A 8 -17.03 7.13 9.30
N GLN A 9 -16.28 6.46 8.43
CA GLN A 9 -15.63 5.18 8.70
C GLN A 9 -14.31 5.38 9.45
N TRP A 10 -14.02 4.48 10.39
CA TRP A 10 -12.82 4.49 11.22
C TRP A 10 -11.81 3.44 10.76
N VAL A 11 -10.56 3.89 10.62
CA VAL A 11 -9.45 3.05 10.18
C VAL A 11 -8.50 2.85 11.36
N LEU A 12 -8.11 1.59 11.62
CA LEU A 12 -6.99 1.29 12.51
C LEU A 12 -5.81 0.81 11.67
N ASN A 13 -4.74 1.59 11.70
CA ASN A 13 -3.55 1.40 10.88
C ASN A 13 -2.41 0.74 11.67
N ALA A 14 -1.64 -0.12 10.99
CA ALA A 14 -0.39 -0.67 11.48
C ALA A 14 0.78 -0.34 10.55
N ALA A 15 1.98 -0.11 11.09
CA ALA A 15 3.18 -0.20 10.27
C ALA A 15 3.35 -1.65 9.76
N GLY A 16 3.71 -1.81 8.49
CA GLY A 16 3.90 -3.11 7.85
C GLY A 16 5.01 -3.97 8.45
N SER A 17 5.87 -3.40 9.31
CA SER A 17 6.84 -4.15 10.12
C SER A 17 6.27 -4.69 11.45
N SER A 18 5.11 -4.18 11.88
CA SER A 18 4.57 -4.42 13.23
C SER A 18 3.66 -5.64 13.33
N TYR A 19 3.33 -6.29 12.21
CA TYR A 19 2.43 -7.45 12.16
C TYR A 19 2.90 -8.66 12.98
N THR A 20 4.18 -8.73 13.32
CA THR A 20 4.76 -9.81 14.14
C THR A 20 4.88 -9.47 15.62
N SER A 21 4.61 -8.21 16.00
CA SER A 21 4.90 -7.70 17.35
C SER A 21 3.78 -7.92 18.38
N GLY A 22 2.55 -8.23 17.94
CA GLY A 22 1.36 -8.27 18.79
C GLY A 22 0.84 -6.89 19.26
N GLY A 23 1.53 -5.81 18.90
CA GLY A 23 1.18 -4.45 19.31
C GLY A 23 -0.14 -3.95 18.72
N PHE A 24 -0.50 -4.43 17.53
CA PHE A 24 -1.77 -4.10 16.87
C PHE A 24 -2.96 -4.66 17.67
N GLU A 25 -2.89 -5.93 18.05
CA GLU A 25 -3.94 -6.59 18.83
C GLU A 25 -4.10 -5.95 20.21
N ALA A 26 -2.99 -5.53 20.83
CA ALA A 26 -3.01 -4.80 22.10
C ALA A 26 -3.63 -3.40 21.97
N ALA A 27 -3.51 -2.76 20.80
CA ALA A 27 -4.08 -1.45 20.51
C ALA A 27 -5.54 -1.51 20.02
N TRP A 28 -6.12 -2.71 19.86
CA TRP A 28 -7.47 -2.88 19.33
C TRP A 28 -8.53 -2.21 20.23
N PRO A 29 -9.25 -1.18 19.74
CA PRO A 29 -10.19 -0.43 20.57
C PRO A 29 -11.56 -1.12 20.71
N GLY A 30 -11.74 -2.30 20.09
CA GLY A 30 -13.00 -3.03 20.02
C GLY A 30 -13.59 -3.03 18.62
N ASP A 31 -14.31 -4.10 18.26
CA ASP A 31 -14.83 -4.28 16.90
C ASP A 31 -15.81 -3.19 16.51
N ASP A 32 -16.53 -2.62 17.47
CA ASP A 32 -17.42 -1.51 17.19
C ASP A 32 -16.64 -0.27 16.79
N ALA A 33 -15.42 -0.02 17.27
CA ALA A 33 -14.69 1.23 17.01
C ALA A 33 -13.90 1.26 15.70
N VAL A 34 -13.86 0.16 14.95
CA VAL A 34 -13.06 0.02 13.72
C VAL A 34 -13.92 -0.50 12.59
N ASP A 35 -13.91 0.18 11.45
CA ASP A 35 -14.61 -0.22 10.23
C ASP A 35 -13.65 -0.88 9.22
N ILE A 36 -12.41 -0.40 9.18
CA ILE A 36 -11.36 -0.84 8.25
C ILE A 36 -10.07 -1.10 9.04
N VAL A 37 -9.39 -2.20 8.73
CA VAL A 37 -8.02 -2.45 9.17
C VAL A 37 -7.08 -2.11 8.04
N SER A 38 -5.99 -1.41 8.33
CA SER A 38 -5.04 -1.02 7.30
C SER A 38 -3.60 -1.19 7.74
N LEU A 39 -2.70 -1.03 6.78
CA LEU A 39 -1.29 -0.92 7.06
C LEU A 39 -0.58 0.06 6.13
N ASP A 40 0.59 0.49 6.60
CA ASP A 40 1.58 1.23 5.83
C ASP A 40 2.67 0.26 5.36
N LEU A 41 2.88 0.13 4.05
CA LEU A 41 3.76 -0.88 3.46
C LEU A 41 4.71 -0.29 2.44
N PHE A 42 5.99 -0.47 2.66
CA PHE A 42 7.03 0.09 1.80
C PHE A 42 7.94 -0.98 1.23
N GLN A 43 8.39 -0.72 0.01
CA GLN A 43 9.42 -1.52 -0.60
C GLN A 43 10.74 -1.36 0.16
N ASN A 44 11.43 -2.49 0.39
CA ASN A 44 12.80 -2.49 0.88
C ASN A 44 13.78 -2.08 -0.24
N GLU A 45 14.88 -1.38 0.10
CA GLU A 45 15.93 -0.96 -0.84
C GLU A 45 16.59 -2.11 -1.61
N ALA A 46 16.64 -3.30 -1.02
CA ALA A 46 17.25 -4.48 -1.62
C ALA A 46 16.27 -5.30 -2.48
N PHE A 47 15.03 -4.85 -2.64
CA PHE A 47 14.01 -5.59 -3.37
C PHE A 47 14.39 -5.76 -4.84
N ALA A 48 14.73 -6.99 -5.23
CA ALA A 48 15.18 -7.34 -6.58
C ALA A 48 14.42 -8.54 -7.17
N SER A 49 13.59 -9.22 -6.37
CA SER A 49 12.88 -10.43 -6.78
C SER A 49 11.56 -10.62 -6.03
N THR A 50 10.71 -11.52 -6.53
CA THR A 50 9.47 -11.91 -5.84
C THR A 50 9.71 -12.58 -4.50
N THR A 51 10.90 -13.15 -4.27
CA THR A 51 11.28 -13.71 -2.96
C THR A 51 11.48 -12.62 -1.91
N ASP A 52 11.96 -11.44 -2.29
CA ASP A 52 12.10 -10.29 -1.39
C ASP A 52 10.73 -9.71 -0.99
N PHE A 53 9.69 -10.01 -1.78
CA PHE A 53 8.31 -9.69 -1.46
C PHE A 53 7.79 -10.52 -0.28
N SER A 54 8.48 -11.58 0.16
CA SER A 54 7.99 -12.45 1.24
C SER A 54 7.69 -11.71 2.55
N ALA A 55 8.48 -10.70 2.93
CA ALA A 55 8.20 -9.88 4.12
C ALA A 55 6.94 -9.01 3.94
N ALA A 56 6.82 -8.34 2.80
CA ALA A 56 5.63 -7.57 2.44
C ALA A 56 4.38 -8.48 2.32
N GLY A 57 4.53 -9.63 1.68
CA GLY A 57 3.53 -10.66 1.55
C GLY A 57 3.09 -11.23 2.90
N GLY A 58 4.01 -11.37 3.85
CA GLY A 58 3.67 -11.76 5.23
C GLY A 58 2.79 -10.71 5.93
N ALA A 59 3.12 -9.43 5.79
CA ALA A 59 2.30 -8.33 6.32
C ALA A 59 0.92 -8.28 5.65
N LEU A 60 0.84 -8.46 4.33
CA LEU A 60 -0.41 -8.50 3.59
C LEU A 60 -1.28 -9.71 3.98
N GLN A 61 -0.68 -10.89 4.13
CA GLN A 61 -1.37 -12.09 4.62
C GLN A 61 -1.90 -11.91 6.06
N TRP A 62 -1.12 -11.26 6.92
CA TRP A 62 -1.58 -10.91 8.26
C TRP A 62 -2.78 -9.95 8.20
N LEU A 63 -2.72 -8.92 7.37
CA LEU A 63 -3.79 -7.94 7.20
C LEU A 63 -5.10 -8.63 6.79
N GLU A 64 -5.03 -9.51 5.80
CA GLU A 64 -6.17 -10.31 5.35
C GLU A 64 -6.74 -11.18 6.47
N ALA A 65 -5.87 -11.87 7.22
CA ALA A 65 -6.28 -12.72 8.33
C ALA A 65 -6.98 -11.92 9.44
N VAL A 66 -6.46 -10.75 9.80
CA VAL A 66 -7.08 -9.87 10.80
C VAL A 66 -8.43 -9.35 10.30
N GLY A 67 -8.48 -8.88 9.05
CA GLY A 67 -9.73 -8.43 8.44
C GLY A 67 -10.79 -9.53 8.43
N ALA A 68 -10.42 -10.74 8.01
CA ALA A 68 -11.34 -11.87 7.91
C ALA A 68 -11.84 -12.32 9.28
N ALA A 69 -10.93 -12.44 10.27
CA ALA A 69 -11.27 -12.86 11.63
C ALA A 69 -12.26 -11.92 12.33
N ARG A 70 -12.29 -10.64 11.94
CA ARG A 70 -13.10 -9.59 12.57
C ARG A 70 -14.23 -9.07 11.68
N GLY A 71 -14.40 -9.64 10.48
CA GLY A 71 -15.38 -9.18 9.50
C GLY A 71 -15.18 -7.72 9.08
N LYS A 72 -13.92 -7.29 8.92
CA LYS A 72 -13.53 -5.92 8.53
C LYS A 72 -13.03 -5.88 7.11
N LEU A 73 -13.25 -4.72 6.48
CA LEU A 73 -12.56 -4.39 5.24
C LEU A 73 -11.08 -4.16 5.51
N ILE A 74 -10.26 -4.35 4.49
CA ILE A 74 -8.81 -4.10 4.58
C ILE A 74 -8.34 -3.02 3.62
N ALA A 75 -7.27 -2.33 3.96
CA ALA A 75 -6.66 -1.31 3.12
C ALA A 75 -5.14 -1.26 3.25
N VAL A 76 -4.50 -0.66 2.25
CA VAL A 76 -3.13 -0.15 2.38
C VAL A 76 -3.24 1.37 2.33
N ASP A 77 -3.09 2.03 3.47
CA ASP A 77 -3.27 3.49 3.57
C ASP A 77 -2.03 4.23 3.05
N GLU A 78 -0.88 3.58 3.01
CA GLU A 78 0.34 4.18 2.55
C GLU A 78 1.27 3.14 1.93
N THR A 79 1.66 3.34 0.67
CA THR A 79 2.72 2.55 0.02
C THR A 79 3.55 3.37 -0.95
N SER A 80 4.84 3.07 -1.00
CA SER A 80 5.77 3.62 -1.98
C SER A 80 6.99 2.72 -2.15
N VAL A 81 7.90 3.13 -3.00
CA VAL A 81 9.26 2.61 -3.01
C VAL A 81 10.02 3.07 -1.75
N SER A 82 11.23 2.56 -1.52
CA SER A 82 11.99 2.86 -0.29
C SER A 82 12.06 4.36 0.04
N PHE A 83 11.82 4.70 1.31
CA PHE A 83 11.92 6.08 1.86
C PHE A 83 13.33 6.68 1.86
N ARG A 84 14.35 5.95 1.42
CA ARG A 84 15.70 6.50 1.40
C ARG A 84 15.78 7.59 0.34
N VAL A 85 16.20 8.77 0.78
CA VAL A 85 16.46 9.89 -0.11
C VAL A 85 17.97 9.95 -0.39
N ARG A 86 18.38 9.86 -1.66
CA ARG A 86 19.76 10.11 -2.11
C ARG A 86 19.76 11.29 -3.07
N ASN A 87 20.59 12.29 -2.77
CA ASN A 87 20.68 13.53 -3.56
C ASN A 87 19.30 14.19 -3.74
N ALA A 88 18.56 14.33 -2.65
CA ALA A 88 17.19 14.82 -2.58
C ALA A 88 16.12 13.92 -3.25
N ARG A 89 16.45 12.86 -3.99
CA ARG A 89 15.45 11.96 -4.60
C ARG A 89 15.16 10.72 -3.77
N GLN A 90 13.90 10.31 -3.65
CA GLN A 90 13.58 8.95 -3.21
C GLN A 90 14.27 7.95 -4.14
N VAL A 91 14.98 6.98 -3.57
CA VAL A 91 15.61 5.90 -4.32
C VAL A 91 14.77 4.67 -4.05
N GLY A 92 14.12 4.15 -5.07
CA GLY A 92 13.41 2.90 -4.93
C GLY A 92 14.35 1.72 -4.69
N GLY A 93 13.73 0.54 -4.52
CA GLY A 93 14.46 -0.72 -4.53
C GLY A 93 15.06 -1.01 -5.90
N GLN A 94 15.70 -2.16 -6.05
CA GLN A 94 16.33 -2.54 -7.31
C GLN A 94 15.31 -2.78 -8.45
N ASP A 95 14.08 -3.19 -8.12
CA ASP A 95 13.02 -3.43 -9.11
C ASP A 95 11.65 -2.89 -8.63
N ASN A 96 11.38 -1.62 -8.96
CA ASN A 96 10.16 -0.89 -8.59
C ASN A 96 8.94 -1.40 -9.38
N ASP A 97 9.12 -1.75 -10.65
CA ASP A 97 8.08 -2.35 -11.49
C ASP A 97 7.56 -3.66 -10.92
N LEU A 98 8.47 -4.48 -10.39
CA LEU A 98 8.12 -5.72 -9.72
C LEU A 98 7.35 -5.46 -8.43
N TRP A 99 7.73 -4.48 -7.62
CA TRP A 99 6.99 -4.09 -6.42
C TRP A 99 5.52 -3.76 -6.72
N PHE A 100 5.28 -2.84 -7.66
CA PHE A 100 3.93 -2.40 -7.99
C PHE A 100 3.11 -3.49 -8.71
N ARG A 101 3.74 -4.34 -9.54
CA ARG A 101 3.05 -5.50 -10.13
C ARG A 101 2.66 -6.53 -9.07
N SER A 102 3.50 -6.78 -8.08
CA SER A 102 3.19 -7.69 -6.98
C SER A 102 2.05 -7.16 -6.10
N LEU A 103 2.08 -5.87 -5.75
CA LEU A 103 0.97 -5.22 -5.05
C LEU A 103 -0.33 -5.27 -5.86
N ARG A 104 -0.28 -5.01 -7.17
CA ARG A 104 -1.45 -5.08 -8.04
C ARG A 104 -2.07 -6.48 -8.06
N ALA A 105 -1.25 -7.51 -8.24
CA ALA A 105 -1.72 -8.89 -8.25
C ALA A 105 -2.37 -9.29 -6.91
N TRP A 106 -1.82 -8.81 -5.80
CA TRP A 106 -2.45 -8.96 -4.49
C TRP A 106 -3.80 -8.23 -4.42
N SER A 107 -3.84 -6.95 -4.83
CA SER A 107 -5.05 -6.13 -4.78
C SER A 107 -6.19 -6.72 -5.61
N ASP A 108 -5.93 -7.12 -6.85
CA ASP A 108 -6.96 -7.69 -7.73
C ASP A 108 -7.65 -8.91 -7.08
N ARG A 109 -6.87 -9.80 -6.45
CA ARG A 109 -7.42 -10.95 -5.74
C ARG A 109 -8.30 -10.54 -4.55
N VAL A 110 -7.84 -9.61 -3.71
CA VAL A 110 -8.60 -9.19 -2.51
C VAL A 110 -9.88 -8.41 -2.90
N VAL A 111 -9.87 -7.77 -4.07
CA VAL A 111 -11.06 -7.15 -4.67
C VAL A 111 -12.08 -8.22 -5.07
N ASP A 112 -11.63 -9.29 -5.71
CA ASP A 112 -12.49 -10.42 -6.07
C ASP A 112 -13.11 -11.06 -4.81
N ASP A 113 -12.38 -11.08 -3.69
CA ASP A 113 -12.85 -11.52 -2.37
C ASP A 113 -13.79 -10.50 -1.68
N GLY A 114 -13.97 -9.31 -2.25
CA GLY A 114 -14.85 -8.24 -1.75
C GLY A 114 -14.34 -7.54 -0.48
N GLN A 115 -13.10 -7.81 -0.07
CA GLN A 115 -12.56 -7.36 1.22
C GLN A 115 -11.75 -6.06 1.10
N LEU A 116 -11.23 -5.72 -0.09
CA LEU A 116 -10.39 -4.54 -0.28
C LEU A 116 -11.22 -3.25 -0.26
N HIS A 117 -10.79 -2.28 0.54
CA HIS A 117 -11.34 -0.93 0.57
C HIS A 117 -10.59 -0.01 -0.38
N HIS A 118 -9.26 0.10 -0.21
CA HIS A 118 -8.39 0.89 -1.08
C HIS A 118 -6.91 0.48 -0.94
N VAL A 119 -6.09 0.97 -1.86
CA VAL A 119 -4.63 1.04 -1.76
C VAL A 119 -4.21 2.46 -2.12
N LEU A 120 -3.36 3.08 -1.33
CA LEU A 120 -2.86 4.43 -1.61
C LEU A 120 -1.35 4.36 -1.89
N ALA A 121 -0.97 4.59 -3.15
CA ALA A 121 0.42 4.74 -3.54
C ALA A 121 0.79 6.22 -3.65
N PHE A 122 1.98 6.61 -3.20
CA PHE A 122 2.46 7.99 -3.33
C PHE A 122 3.93 8.04 -3.73
N GLU A 123 4.34 9.16 -4.33
CA GLU A 123 5.72 9.52 -4.62
C GLU A 123 6.06 10.82 -3.86
N ALA A 124 7.15 10.83 -3.09
CA ALA A 124 7.71 12.08 -2.58
C ALA A 124 8.88 12.51 -3.48
N ASP A 125 8.57 13.34 -4.49
CA ASP A 125 9.60 14.07 -5.23
C ASP A 125 10.02 15.31 -4.41
N PRO A 126 11.32 15.61 -4.23
CA PRO A 126 11.78 16.87 -3.63
C PRO A 126 11.34 18.15 -4.37
N SER A 127 10.74 18.04 -5.57
CA SER A 127 10.10 19.15 -6.27
C SER A 127 8.70 19.44 -5.70
N PRO A 128 8.08 20.62 -5.90
CA PRO A 128 6.89 21.05 -5.16
C PRO A 128 5.59 20.30 -5.50
N THR A 129 5.67 19.15 -6.16
CA THR A 129 4.52 18.34 -6.58
C THR A 129 4.67 16.92 -6.07
N ASP A 130 4.24 16.69 -4.83
CA ASP A 130 3.96 15.33 -4.37
C ASP A 130 2.91 14.70 -5.30
N LEU A 131 3.24 13.60 -5.96
CA LEU A 131 2.32 12.87 -6.83
C LEU A 131 1.68 11.74 -6.03
N PHE A 132 0.43 11.95 -5.60
CA PHE A 132 -0.40 10.93 -4.99
C PHE A 132 -1.20 10.20 -6.07
N ALA A 133 -1.04 8.87 -6.17
CA ALA A 133 -1.85 8.03 -7.03
C ALA A 133 -2.77 7.14 -6.16
N PRO A 134 -3.97 7.62 -5.80
CA PRO A 134 -4.91 6.79 -5.06
C PRO A 134 -5.44 5.66 -5.94
N VAL A 135 -5.64 4.47 -5.37
CA VAL A 135 -6.22 3.31 -6.04
C VAL A 135 -7.46 2.86 -5.27
N PHE A 136 -8.63 3.12 -5.84
CA PHE A 136 -9.92 2.77 -5.24
C PHE A 136 -10.64 1.70 -6.07
N PRO A 137 -10.62 0.42 -5.65
CA PRO A 137 -11.18 -0.67 -6.44
C PRO A 137 -12.71 -0.61 -6.67
N ARG A 138 -13.45 0.06 -5.78
CA ARG A 138 -14.92 0.17 -5.88
C ARG A 138 -15.39 1.34 -6.76
N HIS A 139 -14.45 2.11 -7.32
CA HIS A 139 -14.73 3.27 -8.15
C HIS A 139 -14.01 3.13 -9.50
N PRO A 140 -14.61 2.44 -10.50
CA PRO A 140 -13.95 2.18 -11.79
C PRO A 140 -13.68 3.44 -12.63
N ALA A 141 -14.27 4.59 -12.27
CA ALA A 141 -13.97 5.89 -12.86
C ALA A 141 -12.74 6.57 -12.23
N VAL A 142 -12.20 6.04 -11.13
CA VAL A 142 -10.88 6.39 -10.58
C VAL A 142 -9.89 5.38 -11.13
N SER A 143 -9.68 5.46 -12.44
CA SER A 143 -8.70 4.66 -13.17
C SER A 143 -7.31 5.26 -12.97
N THR A 144 -6.51 4.72 -12.04
CA THR A 144 -5.14 5.21 -11.79
C THR A 144 -4.18 4.06 -11.39
N PHE A 145 -4.27 2.93 -12.06
CA PHE A 145 -3.20 1.91 -12.02
C PHE A 145 -2.57 1.60 -13.37
N PRO A 146 -3.11 1.98 -14.54
CA PRO A 146 -2.34 1.89 -15.78
C PRO A 146 -1.50 3.15 -16.03
N GLU A 147 -2.13 4.32 -16.01
CA GLU A 147 -1.47 5.61 -16.30
C GLU A 147 -0.60 6.07 -15.13
N ALA A 148 -1.16 6.12 -13.91
CA ALA A 148 -0.36 6.43 -12.73
C ALA A 148 0.74 5.39 -12.46
N ARG A 149 0.60 4.15 -12.95
CA ARG A 149 1.69 3.16 -12.93
C ARG A 149 2.75 3.49 -13.96
N GLN A 150 2.40 3.92 -15.17
CA GLN A 150 3.39 4.29 -16.18
C GLN A 150 4.14 5.55 -15.76
N ASP A 151 3.44 6.58 -15.27
CA ASP A 151 4.06 7.82 -14.78
C ASP A 151 4.99 7.56 -13.58
N LEU A 152 4.59 6.64 -12.69
CA LEU A 152 5.36 6.28 -11.50
C LEU A 152 6.50 5.29 -11.83
N ILE A 153 6.32 4.39 -12.81
CA ILE A 153 7.41 3.58 -13.39
C ILE A 153 8.43 4.49 -14.11
N ASP A 154 7.96 5.46 -14.89
CA ASP A 154 8.81 6.41 -15.61
C ASP A 154 9.56 7.36 -14.66
N SER A 155 8.97 7.72 -13.51
CA SER A 155 9.64 8.51 -12.46
C SER A 155 10.70 7.70 -11.70
N PHE A 156 10.51 6.39 -11.53
CA PHE A 156 11.46 5.50 -10.85
C PHE A 156 12.44 4.76 -11.76
N GLY A 157 12.21 4.76 -13.07
CA GLY A 157 12.96 3.99 -14.06
C GLY A 157 12.91 4.69 -15.41
N GLY A 158 13.63 5.82 -15.53
CA GLY A 158 13.79 6.49 -16.82
C GLY A 158 14.25 5.51 -17.92
N PRO A 159 13.95 5.80 -19.20
CA PRO A 159 14.20 4.89 -20.31
C PRO A 159 15.65 4.41 -20.28
N ARG A 160 15.83 3.09 -20.37
CA ARG A 160 17.14 2.44 -20.47
C ARG A 160 17.97 3.18 -21.53
N PRO A 161 19.18 3.68 -21.22
CA PRO A 161 20.04 4.21 -22.26
C PRO A 161 20.30 3.10 -23.29
N PRO A 162 20.34 3.42 -24.60
CA PRO A 162 20.65 2.42 -25.61
C PRO A 162 22.02 1.80 -25.31
N GLU A 163 22.10 0.47 -25.29
CA GLU A 163 23.37 -0.24 -25.15
C GLU A 163 24.31 0.10 -26.32
N PRO A 164 25.63 0.15 -26.07
CA PRO A 164 26.63 0.49 -27.09
C PRO A 164 26.72 -0.55 -28.22
#